data_AF-A0A1C5UWI1-F1
#
_entry.id   AF-A0A1C5UWI1-F1
#
_cell.length_a   1.000
_cell.length_b   1.000
_cell.length_c   1.000
_cell.angle_alpha   90.00
_cell.angle_beta   90.00
_cell.angle_gamma   90.00
#
_symmetry.space_group_name_H-M   'P 1'
#
loop_
_entity.id
_entity.type
_entity.pdbx_description
1 polymer ?
#
loop_
_entity_poly.entity_id
_entity_poly.type
_entity_poly.pdbx_seq_one_letter_code
_entity_poly.pdbx_strand_id
1 'polypeptide(L)' 'MLRRYELTDEEWLRIEPLLPPENTGKQGRPRKDNRIIMNGIVWLARSGAPWRDLPERYGSWNNGI' A
#
# COMPACT_ATOMS: atom_id res chain seq x y z
N MET A 1 11.08 -2.09 12.78
CA MET A 1 11.26 -3.48 12.34
C MET A 1 10.34 -3.72 11.15
N LEU A 2 10.89 -4.21 10.04
CA LEU A 2 10.15 -4.54 8.82
C LEU A 2 9.25 -5.78 9.07
N ARG A 3 7.99 -5.77 8.64
CA ARG A 3 7.14 -6.98 8.74
C ARG A 3 7.38 -7.90 7.54
N ARG A 4 7.00 -9.17 7.71
CA ARG A 4 7.00 -10.14 6.61
C ARG A 4 6.12 -9.60 5.47
N TYR A 5 6.72 -9.51 4.28
CA TYR A 5 6.10 -9.03 3.03
C TYR A 5 5.87 -7.51 2.94
N GLU A 6 6.64 -6.71 3.67
CA GLU A 6 6.73 -5.26 3.43
C GLU A 6 7.97 -4.90 2.60
N LEU A 7 7.88 -3.75 1.91
CA LEU A 7 9.00 -3.15 1.19
C LEU A 7 9.97 -2.51 2.16
N THR A 8 11.25 -2.83 1.99
CA THR A 8 12.35 -2.12 2.62
C THR A 8 12.37 -0.65 2.17
N ASP A 9 13.04 0.21 2.94
CA ASP A 9 13.19 1.62 2.55
C ASP A 9 13.90 1.75 1.19
N GLU A 10 14.91 0.92 0.92
CA GLU A 10 15.62 0.92 -0.36
C GLU A 10 14.75 0.49 -1.54
N GLU A 11 13.93 -0.54 -1.38
CA GLU A 11 12.96 -0.94 -2.40
C GLU A 11 11.89 0.14 -2.59
N TRP A 12 11.41 0.73 -1.49
CA TRP A 12 10.43 1.81 -1.52
C TRP A 12 10.94 3.01 -2.32
N LEU A 13 12.17 3.47 -2.07
CA LEU A 13 12.77 4.61 -2.77
C LEU A 13 12.92 4.39 -4.28
N ARG A 14 12.96 3.13 -4.74
CA ARG A 14 12.98 2.81 -6.19
C ARG A 14 11.57 2.81 -6.80
N ILE A 15 10.54 2.53 -6.00
CA ILE A 15 9.15 2.41 -6.45
C ILE A 15 8.41 3.74 -6.35
N GLU A 16 8.62 4.48 -5.27
CA GLU A 16 7.94 5.74 -4.97
C GLU A 16 7.92 6.74 -6.15
N PRO A 17 9.03 6.96 -6.89
CA PRO A 17 9.02 7.89 -8.01
C PRO A 17 8.17 7.46 -9.21
N LEU A 18 7.79 6.17 -9.28
CA LEU A 18 6.96 5.60 -10.33
C LEU A 18 5.46 5.70 -10.03
N LEU A 19 5.12 6.05 -8.79
CA LEU A 19 3.73 6.16 -8.36
C LEU A 19 3.19 7.56 -8.64
N PRO A 20 1.88 7.69 -8.88
CA PRO A 20 1.27 9.00 -9.00
C PRO A 20 1.47 9.79 -7.69
N PRO A 21 1.65 11.13 -7.77
CA PRO A 21 1.78 11.94 -6.57
C PRO A 21 0.56 11.78 -5.68
N GLU A 22 0.79 11.63 -4.37
CA GLU A 22 -0.25 11.43 -3.37
C GLU A 22 -1.29 12.55 -3.39
N ASN A 23 -0.85 13.76 -3.74
CA ASN A 23 -1.67 14.95 -3.76
C ASN A 23 -1.68 15.61 -5.14
N THR A 24 -2.69 15.27 -5.95
CA THR A 24 -2.97 15.96 -7.21
C THR A 24 -3.73 17.29 -7.04
N GLY A 25 -3.89 17.81 -5.81
CA GLY A 25 -4.62 19.05 -5.53
C GLY A 25 -6.13 18.97 -5.81
N LYS A 26 -6.66 17.77 -6.07
CA LYS A 26 -8.10 17.55 -6.30
C LYS A 26 -8.83 17.43 -4.97
N GLN A 27 -9.89 18.22 -4.82
CA GLN A 27 -10.82 18.15 -3.68
C GLN A 27 -11.52 16.77 -3.70
N GLY A 28 -11.19 15.91 -2.74
CA GLY A 28 -11.70 14.54 -2.62
C GLY A 28 -11.19 13.87 -1.34
N ARG A 29 -11.58 12.60 -1.10
CA ARG A 29 -11.08 11.82 0.05
C ARG A 29 -9.54 11.81 -0.01
N PRO A 30 -8.84 12.15 1.09
CA PRO A 30 -7.39 12.03 1.14
C PRO A 30 -6.99 10.62 0.70
N ARG A 31 -6.11 10.53 -0.30
CA ARG A 31 -5.55 9.24 -0.70
C ARG A 31 -4.77 8.69 0.49
N LYS A 32 -4.88 7.37 0.72
CA LYS A 32 -4.03 6.71 1.71
C LYS A 32 -2.57 6.82 1.24
N ASP A 33 -1.66 6.85 2.20
CA ASP A 33 -0.21 6.80 1.96
C ASP A 33 0.12 5.70 0.94
N ASN A 34 0.80 6.09 -0.15
CA ASN A 34 1.14 5.20 -1.26
C ASN A 34 1.95 3.99 -0.78
N ARG A 35 2.77 4.14 0.26
CA ARG A 35 3.57 3.06 0.84
C ARG A 35 2.71 2.04 1.54
N ILE A 36 1.68 2.48 2.24
CA ILE A 36 0.71 1.59 2.90
C ILE A 36 -0.01 0.76 1.85
N ILE A 37 -0.44 1.39 0.76
CA ILE A 37 -1.11 0.71 -0.35
C ILE A 37 -0.20 -0.34 -0.97
N MET A 38 1.03 0.04 -1.32
CA MET A 38 1.99 -0.87 -1.94
C MET A 38 2.37 -2.03 -1.03
N ASN A 39 2.55 -1.79 0.27
CA ASN A 39 2.78 -2.87 1.23
C ASN A 39 1.59 -3.85 1.31
N GLY A 40 0.36 -3.35 1.22
CA GLY A 40 -0.84 -4.20 1.14
C GLY A 40 -0.85 -5.08 -0.11
N ILE A 41 -0.52 -4.51 -1.27
CA ILE A 41 -0.42 -5.25 -2.54
C ILE A 41 0.68 -6.31 -2.48
N VAL A 42 1.87 -5.96 -1.99
CA VAL A 42 3.00 -6.91 -1.84
C VAL A 42 2.63 -8.03 -0.87
N TRP A 43 1.95 -7.72 0.22
CA TRP A 43 1.47 -8.71 1.17
C TRP A 43 0.48 -9.69 0.52
N LEU A 44 -0.50 -9.20 -0.24
CA LEU A 44 -1.45 -10.06 -0.97
C LEU A 44 -0.74 -10.96 -1.98
N ALA A 45 0.15 -10.37 -2.80
CA ALA A 45 0.87 -11.08 -3.84
C ALA A 45 1.79 -12.19 -3.28
N ARG A 46 2.44 -11.95 -2.14
CA ARG A 46 3.36 -12.91 -1.51
C ARG A 46 2.67 -13.92 -0.60
N SER A 47 1.57 -13.54 0.05
CA SER A 47 0.83 -14.45 0.94
C SER A 47 -0.11 -15.38 0.19
N GLY A 48 -0.64 -14.96 -0.97
CA GLY A 48 -1.70 -15.68 -1.67
C GLY A 48 -3.04 -15.67 -0.93
N ALA A 49 -3.14 -14.91 0.16
CA ALA A 49 -4.37 -14.82 0.95
C ALA A 49 -5.46 -14.08 0.17
N PRO A 50 -6.75 -14.41 0.40
CA PRO A 50 -7.84 -13.66 -0.20
C PRO A 50 -7.83 -12.21 0.30
N TRP A 51 -8.36 -11.31 -0.53
CA TRP A 51 -8.50 -9.88 -0.21
C TRP A 51 -9.18 -9.57 1.13
N ARG A 52 -10.09 -10.45 1.56
CA ARG A 52 -10.81 -10.33 2.84
C ARG A 52 -9.90 -10.47 4.06
N ASP A 53 -8.77 -11.15 3.91
CA ASP A 53 -7.80 -11.38 4.98
C ASP A 53 -6.70 -10.31 4.99
N LEU A 54 -6.82 -9.28 4.13
CA LEU A 54 -5.90 -8.15 4.11
C LEU A 54 -5.84 -7.54 5.52
N PRO A 55 -4.64 -7.45 6.13
CA PRO A 55 -4.52 -6.86 7.44
C PRO A 55 -4.97 -5.40 7.47
N GLU A 56 -5.75 -5.03 8.49
CA GLU A 56 -6.36 -3.70 8.61
C GLU A 56 -5.36 -2.54 8.57
N ARG A 57 -4.09 -2.78 8.95
CA ARG A 57 -3.00 -1.81 8.83
C ARG A 57 -2.72 -1.33 7.41
N TYR A 58 -3.08 -2.12 6.39
CA TYR A 58 -2.98 -1.72 4.98
C TYR A 58 -4.26 -1.05 4.47
N GLY A 59 -5.28 -0.93 5.33
CA GLY A 59 -6.59 -0.38 5.02
C GLY A 59 -7.68 -1.45 4.91
N SER A 60 -8.93 -0.99 4.92
CA SER A 60 -10.08 -1.87 4.77
C SER A 60 -10.24 -2.37 3.33
N TRP A 61 -10.33 -3.68 3.16
CA TRP A 61 -10.53 -4.36 1.87
C TRP A 61 -11.81 -3.91 1.13
N ASN A 62 -12.82 -3.45 1.86
CA ASN A 62 -14.11 -2.98 1.31
C ASN A 62 -14.10 -1.53 0.84
N ASN A 63 -13.13 -0.73 1.28
CA ASN A 63 -13.09 0.71 0.99
C ASN A 63 -12.03 1.07 -0.05
N GLY A 64 -11.47 0.07 -0.74
CA GLY A 64 -10.33 0.20 -1.64
C GLY A 64 -9.02 0.43 -0.88
N ILE A 65 -7.93 -0.20 -1.36
CA ILE A 65 -6.58 0.29 -1.05
C ILE A 65 -6.36 1.55 -1.87
#